data_AF-A0A851GTC5-F1
#
_entry.id   AF-A0A851GTC5-F1
#
_cell.length_a   1.000
_cell.length_b   1.000
_cell.length_c   1.000
_cell.angle_alpha   90.00
_cell.angle_beta   90.00
_cell.angle_gamma   90.00
#
_symmetry.space_group_name_H-M   'P 1'
#
loop_
_entity.id
_entity.type
_entity.pdbx_description
1 polymer ?
#
loop_
_entity_poly.entity_id
_entity_poly.type
_entity_poly.pdbx_seq_one_letter_code
_entity_poly.pdbx_strand_id
1 'polypeptide(L)'
;MKDMNRDLWLLCKHDYMTQSELDRQVSLLNTLLYHAENWNNFCSSHEILDINRRKIIRKPHLMQSILHERRLKAFVFVNNLN
;
A
#
# COMPACT_ATOMS: atom_id res chain seq x y z
N MET A 1 13.04 -4.42 13.58
CA MET A 1 13.03 -3.25 12.67
C MET A 1 14.45 -2.73 12.46
N LYS A 2 15.40 -3.55 11.96
CA LYS A 2 16.82 -3.13 11.87
C LYS A 2 17.35 -2.87 10.46
N ASP A 3 16.59 -3.13 9.39
CA ASP A 3 17.15 -3.07 8.03
C ASP A 3 16.32 -2.33 6.97
N MET A 4 15.20 -1.70 7.34
CA MET A 4 14.39 -0.95 6.36
C MET A 4 15.16 0.21 5.71
N ASN A 5 16.08 0.82 6.46
CA ASN A 5 16.97 1.89 5.94
C ASN A 5 18.03 1.36 4.96
N ARG A 6 18.44 0.09 5.09
CA ARG A 6 19.45 -0.52 4.22
C ARG A 6 18.88 -0.78 2.83
N ASP A 7 17.63 -1.25 2.77
CA ASP A 7 16.96 -1.59 1.53
C ASP A 7 16.63 -0.35 0.69
N LEU A 8 16.27 0.76 1.35
CA LEU A 8 16.14 2.08 0.70
C LEU A 8 17.48 2.56 0.13
N TRP A 9 18.58 2.40 0.89
CA TRP A 9 19.94 2.76 0.44
C TRP A 9 20.38 1.97 -0.79
N LEU A 10 20.03 0.68 -0.85
CA LEU A 10 20.39 -0.22 -1.95
C LEU A 10 19.66 0.11 -3.25
N LEU A 11 18.43 0.64 -3.14
CA LEU A 11 17.64 1.16 -4.27
C LEU A 11 18.16 2.53 -4.75
N CYS A 12 18.67 3.35 -3.84
CA CYS A 12 19.34 4.63 -4.13
C CYS A 12 20.77 4.42 -4.65
N LYS A 13 20.95 3.56 -5.66
CA LYS A 13 22.23 3.28 -6.32
C LYS A 13 22.68 4.48 -7.18
N HIS A 14 22.87 5.62 -6.55
CA HIS A 14 23.63 6.77 -7.03
C HIS A 14 24.66 7.03 -5.95
N ASP A 15 25.91 6.70 -6.25
CA ASP A 15 27.05 7.02 -5.41
C ASP A 15 26.94 8.50 -4.98
N TYR A 16 27.06 8.74 -3.66
CA TYR A 16 27.08 10.06 -2.99
C TYR A 16 25.74 10.74 -2.61
N MET A 17 24.74 10.03 -2.07
CA MET A 17 23.74 10.73 -1.24
C MET A 17 24.26 10.92 0.18
N THR A 18 24.43 12.17 0.58
CA THR A 18 24.63 12.56 1.98
C THR A 18 23.39 12.23 2.81
N GLN A 19 23.55 12.10 4.14
CA GLN A 19 22.43 11.80 5.03
C GLN A 19 21.28 12.81 4.86
N SER A 20 21.60 14.10 4.66
CA SER A 20 20.60 15.15 4.45
C SER A 20 19.80 14.96 3.15
N GLU A 21 20.44 14.49 2.08
CA GLU A 21 19.75 14.21 0.81
C GLU A 21 18.84 13.01 0.95
N LEU A 22 19.26 11.97 1.69
CA LEU A 22 18.43 10.82 1.99
C LEU A 22 17.21 11.21 2.81
N ASP A 23 17.38 11.99 3.89
CA ASP A 23 16.28 12.47 4.73
C ASP A 23 15.28 13.28 3.88
N ARG A 24 15.77 14.07 2.92
CA ARG A 24 14.93 14.79 1.96
C ARG A 24 14.15 13.84 1.06
N GLN A 25 14.78 12.80 0.50
CA GLN A 25 14.08 11.81 -0.34
C GLN A 25 13.03 11.05 0.45
N VAL A 26 13.34 10.66 1.69
CA VAL A 26 12.39 10.00 2.59
C VAL A 26 11.21 10.94 2.91
N SER A 27 11.46 12.22 3.16
CA SER A 27 10.38 13.19 3.38
C SER A 27 9.50 13.37 2.14
N LEU A 28 10.08 13.45 0.94
CA LEU A 28 9.33 13.55 -0.31
C LEU A 28 8.49 12.31 -0.55
N LEU A 29 9.07 11.12 -0.33
CA LEU A 29 8.38 9.85 -0.45
C LEU A 29 7.22 9.76 0.54
N ASN A 30 7.43 10.13 1.81
CA ASN A 30 6.37 10.17 2.81
C ASN A 30 5.23 11.11 2.41
N THR A 31 5.53 12.29 1.86
CA THR A 31 4.49 13.21 1.37
C THR A 31 3.69 12.60 0.21
N LEU A 32 4.37 11.95 -0.74
CA LEU A 32 3.70 11.29 -1.86
C LEU A 32 2.83 10.12 -1.39
N LEU A 33 3.38 9.26 -0.53
CA LEU A 33 2.68 8.11 0.04
C LEU A 33 1.50 8.55 0.91
N TYR A 34 1.61 9.64 1.67
CA TYR A 34 0.50 10.18 2.44
C TYR A 34 -0.74 10.47 1.57
N HIS A 35 -0.54 10.97 0.36
CA HIS A 35 -1.63 11.20 -0.59
C HIS A 35 -2.11 9.89 -1.25
N ALA A 36 -1.22 8.92 -1.49
CA ALA A 36 -1.59 7.66 -2.14
C ALA A 36 -2.26 6.65 -1.18
N GLU A 37 -1.76 6.52 0.04
CA GLU A 37 -2.15 5.55 1.07
C GLU A 37 -3.40 5.99 1.86
N ASN A 38 -4.32 6.69 1.20
CA ASN A 38 -5.62 7.00 1.79
C ASN A 38 -6.60 5.86 1.47
N TRP A 39 -7.38 5.43 2.47
CA TRP A 39 -8.49 4.51 2.30
C TRP A 39 -9.45 4.89 1.18
N ASN A 40 -9.70 6.19 0.98
CA ASN A 40 -10.54 6.66 -0.12
C ASN A 40 -9.93 6.32 -1.49
N ASN A 41 -8.64 6.57 -1.66
CA ASN A 41 -7.93 6.29 -2.91
C ASN A 41 -7.78 4.79 -3.14
N PHE A 42 -7.49 4.04 -2.07
CA PHE A 42 -7.49 2.59 -2.13
C PHE A 42 -8.85 2.04 -2.57
N CYS A 43 -9.95 2.48 -1.95
CA CYS A 43 -11.29 1.97 -2.26
C CYS A 43 -11.80 2.44 -3.63
N SER A 44 -11.30 3.54 -4.19
CA SER A 44 -11.66 3.97 -5.55
C SER A 44 -10.94 3.18 -6.64
N SER A 45 -9.68 2.81 -6.40
CA SER A 45 -8.84 2.13 -7.41
C SER A 45 -8.85 0.60 -7.30
N HIS A 46 -9.46 0.04 -6.27
CA HIS A 46 -9.50 -1.41 -6.05
C HIS A 46 -10.93 -1.94 -5.92
N GLU A 47 -11.08 -3.23 -6.14
CA GLU A 47 -12.27 -3.99 -5.81
C GLU A 47 -11.89 -5.30 -5.13
N ILE A 48 -12.79 -5.85 -4.31
CA ILE A 48 -12.59 -7.16 -3.69
C ILE A 48 -13.42 -8.20 -4.43
N LEU A 49 -12.74 -9.25 -4.89
CA LEU A 49 -13.33 -10.43 -5.50
C LEU A 49 -13.53 -11.49 -4.43
N ASP A 50 -14.76 -11.71 -3.99
CA ASP A 50 -15.13 -12.81 -3.11
C ASP A 50 -15.69 -13.96 -3.95
N ILE A 51 -14.83 -14.94 -4.25
CA ILE A 51 -15.21 -16.09 -5.08
C ILE A 51 -16.17 -17.01 -4.31
N ASN A 52 -16.03 -17.13 -2.99
CA ASN A 52 -16.91 -17.96 -2.17
C ASN A 52 -18.36 -17.50 -2.29
N ARG A 53 -18.57 -16.18 -2.36
CA ARG A 53 -19.90 -15.56 -2.49
C ARG A 53 -20.25 -15.18 -3.92
N ARG A 54 -19.35 -15.39 -4.89
CA ARG A 54 -19.47 -14.95 -6.29
C ARG A 54 -19.83 -13.46 -6.40
N LYS A 55 -19.16 -12.61 -5.62
CA LYS A 55 -19.47 -11.18 -5.51
C LYS A 55 -18.23 -10.33 -5.73
N ILE A 56 -18.47 -9.17 -6.34
CA ILE A 56 -17.50 -8.08 -6.44
C ILE A 56 -17.93 -6.99 -5.44
N ILE A 57 -17.04 -6.63 -4.53
CA ILE A 57 -17.30 -5.67 -3.46
C ILE A 57 -16.51 -4.40 -3.75
N ARG A 58 -17.24 -3.30 -3.96
CA ARG A 58 -16.70 -1.96 -4.25
C ARG A 58 -17.08 -0.92 -3.20
N LYS A 59 -17.87 -1.31 -2.20
CA LYS A 59 -18.32 -0.38 -1.14
C LYS A 59 -17.18 -0.16 -0.14
N PRO A 60 -16.73 1.09 0.10
CA PRO A 60 -15.54 1.35 0.93
C PRO A 60 -15.61 0.75 2.34
N HIS A 61 -16.73 0.88 3.04
CA HIS A 61 -16.90 0.33 4.39
C HIS A 61 -16.80 -1.20 4.43
N LEU A 62 -17.30 -1.89 3.39
CA LEU A 62 -17.19 -3.35 3.30
C LEU A 62 -15.74 -3.75 2.99
N MET A 63 -15.09 -3.05 2.06
CA MET A 63 -13.70 -3.32 1.72
C MET A 63 -12.78 -3.16 2.93
N GLN A 64 -12.95 -2.07 3.67
CA GLN A 64 -12.25 -1.82 4.93
C GLN A 64 -12.50 -2.95 5.93
N SER A 65 -13.76 -3.35 6.14
CA SER A 65 -14.06 -4.44 7.09
C SER A 65 -13.34 -5.74 6.75
N ILE A 66 -13.30 -6.11 5.46
CA ILE A 66 -12.66 -7.34 4.98
C ILE A 66 -11.15 -7.27 5.16
N LEU A 67 -10.54 -6.13 4.88
CA LEU A 67 -9.09 -5.94 5.01
C LEU A 67 -8.62 -5.84 6.47
N HIS A 68 -9.50 -5.46 7.40
CA HIS A 68 -9.21 -5.48 8.84
C HIS A 68 -9.47 -6.84 9.49
N GLU A 69 -10.05 -7.82 8.77
CA GLU A 69 -10.23 -9.17 9.33
C GLU A 69 -8.86 -9.81 9.61
N ARG A 70 -8.61 -10.18 10.86
CA ARG A 70 -7.35 -10.85 11.27
C ARG A 70 -7.12 -12.19 10.58
N ARG A 71 -8.19 -12.85 10.13
CA ARG A 71 -8.14 -14.16 9.47
C ARG A 71 -8.50 -13.98 8.01
N LEU A 72 -7.50 -14.14 7.15
CA LEU A 72 -7.69 -14.13 5.70
C LEU A 72 -8.61 -15.30 5.31
N LYS A 73 -9.73 -14.97 4.67
CA LYS A 73 -10.61 -15.96 4.05
C LYS A 73 -9.97 -16.43 2.75
N ALA A 74 -9.92 -17.74 2.54
CA ALA A 74 -9.48 -18.30 1.26
C ALA A 74 -10.37 -17.78 0.12
N PHE A 75 -9.80 -17.62 -1.07
CA PHE A 75 -10.50 -17.18 -2.29
C PHE A 75 -11.18 -15.80 -2.21
N VAL A 76 -10.63 -14.91 -1.38
CA VAL A 76 -10.95 -13.48 -1.38
C VAL A 76 -9.72 -12.73 -1.87
N PHE A 77 -9.85 -11.99 -2.97
CA PHE A 77 -8.73 -11.31 -3.62
C PHE A 77 -8.99 -9.82 -3.74
N VAL A 78 -7.93 -9.02 -3.70
CA VAL A 78 -7.96 -7.60 -4.06
C VAL A 78 -7.53 -7.49 -5.52
N ASN A 79 -8.37 -6.86 -6.34
CA ASN A 79 -8.07 -6.56 -7.74
C ASN A 79 -7.81 -5.05 -7.87
N ASN A 80 -6.73 -4.68 -8.55
CA ASN A 80 -6.42 -3.30 -8.88
C ASN A 80 -7.01 -2.98 -10.27
N LEU A 81 -7.67 -1.82 -10.39
CA LEU A 81 -8.36 -1.40 -11.60
C LEU A 81 -7.52 -0.44 -12.48
N ASN A 82 -6.30 -0.12 -12.05
CA ASN A 82 -5.34 0.71 -12.79
C ASN A 82 -4.57 -0.08 -13.85
#